data_AF-A0A2V9MEC8-F1
#
_entry.id   AF-A0A2V9MEC8-F1
#
_cell.length_a   1.000
_cell.length_b   1.000
_cell.length_c   1.000
_cell.angle_alpha   90.00
_cell.angle_beta   90.00
_cell.angle_gamma   90.00
#
_symmetry.space_group_name_H-M   'P 1'
#
loop_
_entity.id
_entity.type
_entity.pdbx_description
1 polymer ?
#
loop_
_entity_poly.entity_id
_entity_poly.type
_entity_poly.pdbx_seq_one_letter_code
_entity_poly.pdbx_strand_id
1 'polypeptide(L)'
;MCSRLAGLFPDSSQVRLLGLSEADDRVVWEHAKANGFTLVSQDSDFADLATLVGPPPKVIWLRFGNKPTNAVERALRDHADAIMSFEQDNTAVGLEIY
;
A
#
# COMPACT_ATOMS: atom_id res chain seq x y z
N MET A 1 -6.53 6.14 -10.47
CA MET A 1 -5.14 5.82 -10.08
C MET A 1 -4.76 4.42 -10.52
N CYS A 2 -5.40 3.38 -9.98
CA CYS A 2 -5.08 1.98 -10.28
C CYS A 2 -5.12 1.63 -11.76
N SER A 3 -6.06 2.19 -12.53
CA SER A 3 -6.10 2.02 -13.99
C SER A 3 -4.83 2.47 -14.72
N ARG A 4 -4.09 3.45 -14.17
CA ARG A 4 -2.83 3.89 -14.74
C ARG A 4 -1.69 2.96 -14.34
N LEU A 5 -1.71 2.44 -13.11
CA LEU A 5 -0.73 1.49 -12.59
C LEU A 5 -0.94 0.05 -13.08
N ALA A 6 -2.07 -0.26 -13.74
CA ALA A 6 -2.42 -1.63 -14.13
C ALA A 6 -1.36 -2.36 -14.96
N GLY A 7 -0.51 -1.65 -15.70
CA GLY A 7 0.61 -2.26 -16.44
C GLY A 7 1.74 -2.81 -15.55
N LEU A 8 1.83 -2.36 -14.29
CA LEU A 8 2.82 -2.81 -13.30
C LEU A 8 2.15 -3.56 -12.13
N PHE A 9 0.97 -3.10 -11.72
CA PHE A 9 0.19 -3.62 -10.60
C PHE A 9 -1.27 -3.84 -11.05
N PRO A 10 -1.55 -4.89 -11.84
CA PRO A 10 -2.85 -5.12 -12.46
C PRO A 10 -3.99 -5.30 -11.45
N ASP A 11 -3.69 -5.94 -10.32
CA ASP A 11 -4.67 -6.24 -9.26
C ASP A 11 -4.74 -5.15 -8.17
N SER A 12 -4.13 -3.99 -8.41
CA SER A 12 -4.21 -2.87 -7.48
C SER A 12 -5.62 -2.26 -7.45
N SER A 13 -6.08 -1.91 -6.25
CA SER A 13 -7.37 -1.22 -6.05
C SER A 13 -7.22 -0.03 -5.11
N GLN A 14 -8.22 0.85 -5.09
CA GLN A 14 -8.31 1.93 -4.11
C GLN A 14 -9.40 1.61 -3.11
N VAL A 15 -9.21 1.94 -1.83
CA VAL A 15 -10.23 1.77 -0.78
C VAL A 15 -11.61 2.32 -1.19
N ARG A 16 -11.66 3.41 -1.96
CA ARG A 16 -12.91 3.96 -2.52
C ARG A 16 -13.63 3.03 -3.48
N LEU A 17 -12.89 2.33 -4.34
CA LEU A 17 -13.49 1.39 -5.29
C LEU A 17 -14.00 0.13 -4.60
N LEU A 18 -13.48 -0.16 -3.41
CA LEU A 18 -13.90 -1.28 -2.56
C LEU A 18 -15.06 -0.90 -1.61
N GLY A 19 -15.57 0.34 -1.68
CA GLY A 19 -16.62 0.82 -0.76
C GLY A 19 -16.13 1.11 0.66
N LEU A 20 -14.82 1.17 0.88
CA LEU A 20 -14.18 1.36 2.18
C LEU A 20 -13.70 2.80 2.42
N SER A 21 -14.23 3.79 1.69
CA SER A 21 -13.81 5.20 1.85
C SER A 21 -14.12 5.80 3.23
N GLU A 22 -15.17 5.30 3.88
CA GLU A 22 -15.62 5.77 5.20
C GLU A 22 -15.34 4.72 6.28
N ALA A 23 -14.62 3.65 5.92
CA ALA A 23 -14.30 2.58 6.84
C ALA A 23 -13.07 2.96 7.67
N ASP A 24 -13.06 2.57 8.94
CA ASP A 24 -11.91 2.77 9.82
C ASP A 24 -10.69 1.99 9.31
N ASP A 25 -9.49 2.44 9.67
CA ASP A 25 -8.23 1.81 9.27
C ASP A 25 -8.18 0.32 9.62
N ARG A 26 -8.80 -0.07 10.74
CA ARG A 26 -8.87 -1.47 11.15
C ARG A 26 -9.70 -2.34 10.20
N VAL A 27 -10.77 -1.79 9.62
CA VAL A 27 -11.59 -2.49 8.63
C VAL A 27 -10.80 -2.64 7.33
N VAL A 28 -10.10 -1.58 6.90
CA VAL A 28 -9.21 -1.62 5.74
C VAL A 28 -8.08 -2.64 5.94
N TRP A 29 -7.51 -2.69 7.14
CA TRP A 29 -6.47 -3.64 7.54
C TRP A 29 -6.95 -5.09 7.43
N GLU A 30 -8.08 -5.42 8.05
CA GLU A 30 -8.63 -6.78 7.99
C GLU A 30 -9.06 -7.16 6.57
N HIS A 31 -9.57 -6.21 5.78
CA HIS A 31 -9.86 -6.45 4.37
C HIS A 31 -8.59 -6.78 3.57
N ALA A 32 -7.53 -5.99 3.74
CA ALA A 32 -6.26 -6.24 3.06
C ALA A 32 -5.66 -7.58 3.49
N LYS A 33 -5.68 -7.88 4.78
CA LYS A 33 -5.26 -9.16 5.34
C LYS A 33 -6.00 -10.35 4.72
N ALA A 34 -7.33 -10.28 4.70
CA ALA A 34 -8.19 -11.37 4.24
C ALA A 34 -8.03 -11.66 2.74
N ASN A 35 -7.66 -10.64 1.96
CA ASN A 35 -7.51 -10.74 0.51
C ASN A 35 -6.05 -10.80 0.04
N GLY A 36 -5.07 -10.82 0.96
CA GLY A 36 -3.65 -10.86 0.62
C GLY A 36 -3.13 -9.60 -0.07
N PHE A 37 -3.73 -8.43 0.21
CA PHE A 37 -3.25 -7.16 -0.31
C PHE A 37 -2.10 -6.59 0.52
N THR A 38 -1.21 -5.89 -0.18
CA THR A 38 -0.28 -4.93 0.43
C THR A 38 -0.93 -3.56 0.47
N LEU A 39 -0.88 -2.91 1.63
CA LEU A 39 -1.43 -1.58 1.81
C LEU A 39 -0.40 -0.53 1.41
N VAL A 40 -0.84 0.50 0.70
CA VAL A 40 -0.02 1.66 0.35
C VAL A 40 -0.67 2.90 0.96
N SER A 41 0.05 3.61 1.83
CA SER A 41 -0.46 4.83 2.47
C SER A 41 0.60 5.93 2.55
N GLN A 42 0.14 7.18 2.58
CA GLN A 42 0.97 8.34 2.91
C GLN A 42 1.01 8.59 4.43
N ASP A 43 0.05 8.04 5.16
CA ASP A 43 -0.08 8.16 6.61
C ASP A 43 0.68 7.04 7.33
N SER A 44 1.20 7.33 8.53
CA SER A 44 2.01 6.38 9.30
C SER A 44 1.18 5.29 9.97
N ASP A 45 -0.13 5.50 10.18
CA ASP A 45 -0.97 4.63 11.01
C ASP A 45 -0.90 3.14 10.61
N PHE A 46 -0.89 2.85 9.30
CA PHE A 46 -0.72 1.48 8.81
C PHE A 46 0.70 0.94 8.99
N ALA A 47 1.72 1.77 8.83
CA ALA A 47 3.12 1.36 9.01
C ALA A 47 3.44 1.09 10.50
N ASP A 48 2.90 1.94 11.38
CA ASP A 48 2.95 1.77 12.83
C ASP A 48 2.22 0.49 13.25
N LEU A 49 1.03 0.25 12.68
CA LEU A 49 0.27 -0.97 12.91
C LEU A 49 1.04 -2.21 12.44
N ALA A 50 1.62 -2.20 11.24
CA ALA A 50 2.43 -3.30 10.73
C ALA A 50 3.66 -3.58 11.59
N THR A 51 4.29 -2.53 12.14
CA THR A 51 5.42 -2.67 13.07
C THR A 51 4.98 -3.27 14.40
N LEU A 52 3.78 -2.93 14.88
CA LEU A 52 3.25 -3.39 16.16
C LEU A 52 2.70 -4.83 16.11
N VAL A 53 1.93 -5.17 15.08
CA VAL A 53 1.24 -6.47 15.00
C VAL A 53 1.88 -7.45 14.01
N GLY A 54 2.78 -6.99 13.16
CA GLY A 54 3.39 -7.77 12.09
C GLY A 54 2.48 -8.00 10.88
N PRO A 55 3.04 -8.42 9.73
CA PRO A 55 2.26 -8.82 8.57
C PRO A 55 1.54 -10.17 8.82
N PRO A 56 0.43 -10.46 8.11
CA PRO A 56 -0.21 -9.65 7.06
C PRO A 56 -1.24 -8.61 7.55
N PRO A 57 -1.49 -7.53 6.76
CA PRO A 57 -0.88 -7.19 5.46
C PRO A 57 0.52 -6.56 5.59
N LYS A 58 1.27 -6.59 4.50
CA LYS A 58 2.48 -5.79 4.31
C LYS A 58 2.10 -4.33 4.04
N VAL A 59 3.00 -3.40 4.35
CA VAL A 59 2.72 -1.96 4.19
C VAL A 59 3.83 -1.23 3.44
N ILE A 60 3.44 -0.45 2.43
CA ILE A 60 4.30 0.51 1.73
C ILE A 60 3.93 1.90 2.23
N TRP A 61 4.88 2.57 2.88
CA TRP A 61 4.72 3.92 3.39
C TRP A 61 5.39 4.95 2.48
N LEU A 62 4.59 5.89 1.98
CA LEU A 62 4.99 6.97 1.10
C LEU A 62 5.43 8.19 1.92
N ARG A 63 6.75 8.34 2.13
CA ARG A 63 7.42 9.32 3.01
C ARG A 63 7.59 10.71 2.39
N PHE A 64 6.69 11.12 1.51
CA PHE A 64 6.72 12.44 0.85
C PHE A 64 5.55 13.36 1.22
N GLY A 65 4.78 13.00 2.25
CA GLY A 65 3.60 13.74 2.72
C GLY A 65 2.44 13.70 1.73
N ASN A 66 1.38 14.47 1.97
CA ASN A 66 0.21 14.48 1.09
C ASN A 66 0.54 15.08 -0.28
N LYS A 67 0.67 14.21 -1.28
CA LYS A 67 0.93 14.54 -2.67
C LYS A 67 -0.27 14.18 -3.53
N PRO A 68 -0.46 14.90 -4.65
CA PRO A 68 -1.52 14.57 -5.60
C PRO A 68 -1.28 13.18 -6.21
N THR A 69 -2.37 12.57 -6.68
CA THR A 69 -2.38 11.20 -7.22
C THR A 69 -1.33 10.96 -8.32
N ASN A 70 -1.00 11.94 -9.15
CA ASN A 70 0.03 11.81 -10.19
C ASN A 70 1.46 11.69 -9.63
N ALA A 71 1.75 12.35 -8.52
CA ALA A 71 3.05 12.24 -7.86
C ALA A 71 3.19 10.88 -7.16
N VAL A 72 2.13 10.42 -6.49
CA VAL A 72 2.04 9.06 -5.95
C VAL A 72 2.24 8.01 -7.05
N GLU A 73 1.61 8.23 -8.22
CA GLU A 73 1.69 7.30 -9.36
C GLU A 73 3.12 7.18 -9.85
N ARG A 74 3.78 8.32 -10.02
CA ARG A 74 5.17 8.37 -10.46
C ARG A 74 6.09 7.69 -9.44
N ALA A 75 5.93 7.97 -8.15
CA ALA A 75 6.75 7.33 -7.11
C ALA A 75 6.62 5.81 -7.13
N LEU A 76 5.40 5.28 -7.27
CA LEU A 76 5.16 3.83 -7.35
C LEU A 76 5.73 3.20 -8.63
N ARG A 77 5.74 3.93 -9.75
CA ARG A 77 6.38 3.47 -10.99
C ARG A 77 7.90 3.48 -10.89
N ASP A 78 8.46 4.56 -10.37
CA ASP A 78 9.91 4.76 -10.25
C ASP A 78 10.52 3.73 -9.28
N HIS A 79 9.72 3.19 -8.35
CA HIS A 79 10.13 2.16 -7.38
C HIS A 79 9.50 0.78 -7.63
N ALA A 80 9.00 0.51 -8.84
CA ALA A 80 8.27 -0.73 -9.11
C ALA A 80 9.08 -1.99 -8.81
N ASP A 81 10.37 -2.01 -9.17
CA ASP A 81 11.25 -3.16 -8.91
C ASP A 81 11.44 -3.42 -7.40
N ALA A 82 11.53 -2.35 -6.59
CA ALA A 82 11.64 -2.46 -5.15
C ALA A 82 10.34 -2.99 -4.54
N ILE A 83 9.18 -2.54 -5.03
CA ILE A 83 7.87 -3.04 -4.62
C ILE A 83 7.72 -4.53 -4.97
N MET A 84 8.08 -4.93 -6.18
CA MET A 84 8.01 -6.35 -6.59
C MET A 84 8.95 -7.24 -5.75
N SER A 85 10.14 -6.74 -5.43
CA SER A 85 11.08 -7.45 -4.56
C SER A 85 10.54 -7.58 -3.13
N PHE A 86 9.91 -6.51 -2.62
CA PHE A 86 9.28 -6.49 -1.31
C PHE A 86 8.10 -7.46 -1.20
N GLU A 87 7.28 -7.57 -2.24
CA GLU A 87 6.18 -8.55 -2.29
C GLU A 87 6.69 -9.99 -2.15
N GLN A 88 7.82 -10.32 -2.79
CA GLN A 88 8.42 -11.65 -2.77
C GLN A 88 9.15 -11.99 -1.46
N ASP A 89 9.54 -10.98 -0.67
CA ASP A 89 10.22 -11.18 0.61
C ASP A 89 9.24 -11.48 1.74
N ASN A 90 9.15 -12.74 2.16
CA ASN A 90 8.26 -13.18 3.24
C ASN A 90 8.66 -12.69 4.64
N THR A 91 9.85 -12.10 4.79
CA THR A 91 10.35 -11.57 6.07
C THR A 91 10.14 -10.07 6.20
N ALA A 92 9.84 -9.38 5.09
CA ALA A 92 9.66 -7.94 5.07
C ALA A 92 8.30 -7.53 5.66
N VAL A 93 8.33 -6.53 6.54
CA VAL A 93 7.15 -5.99 7.23
C VAL A 93 6.64 -4.73 6.53
N GLY A 94 7.56 -3.82 6.20
CA GLY A 94 7.23 -2.56 5.53
C GLY A 94 8.31 -2.09 4.57
N LEU A 95 7.92 -1.27 3.60
CA LEU A 95 8.79 -0.60 2.65
C LEU A 95 8.52 0.91 2.68
N GLU A 96 9.57 1.71 2.79
CA GLU A 96 9.47 3.16 2.73
C GLU A 96 9.89 3.69 1.35
N ILE A 97 9.08 4.57 0.77
CA ILE A 97 9.38 5.24 -0.51
C ILE A 97 9.42 6.75 -0.27
N TYR A 98 10.47 7.41 -0.73
CA TYR A 98 10.75 8.84 -0.52
C TYR A 98 10.52 9.67 -1.77
#